data_AF-A0A5N5TC03-F1
#
_entry.id   AF-A0A5N5TC03-F1
#
_cell.length_a   1.000
_cell.length_b   1.000
_cell.length_c   1.000
_cell.angle_alpha   90.00
_cell.angle_beta   90.00
_cell.angle_gamma   90.00
#
_symmetry.space_group_name_H-M   'P 1'
#
loop_
_entity.id
_entity.type
_entity.pdbx_description
1 polymer ?
#
loop_
_entity_poly.entity_id
_entity_poly.type
_entity_poly.pdbx_seq_one_letter_code
_entity_poly.pdbx_strand_id
1 'polypeptide(L)'
;MLPSASVAPHSQVVPPQPPKGPLPAEHQVIQDVFNRLREKGIVATNNPAVKQRLEDLSMKLEILYDKLREGKIGANTIGGLHEIVSAVKAGDYHRALQLHAATIGSGAFSEMSQFMPPVKMLLTTCMQCQVFYN
;
A
#
# COMPACT_ATOMS: atom_id res chain seq x y z
N MET A 1 -23.38 -19.45 39.60
CA MET A 1 -22.00 -19.04 39.26
C MET A 1 -22.09 -17.87 38.29
N LEU A 2 -21.36 -16.80 38.60
CA LEU A 2 -21.46 -15.43 38.07
C LEU A 2 -21.21 -15.31 36.55
N PRO A 3 -21.71 -14.25 35.89
CA PRO A 3 -21.50 -13.93 34.48
C PRO A 3 -20.17 -13.18 34.26
N SER A 4 -19.50 -13.37 33.11
CA SER A 4 -18.40 -12.48 32.70
C SER A 4 -18.73 -11.82 31.37
N ALA A 5 -18.86 -10.50 31.46
CA ALA A 5 -19.00 -9.54 30.38
C ALA A 5 -17.74 -9.47 29.51
N SER A 6 -17.92 -9.09 28.24
CA SER A 6 -17.40 -7.80 27.77
C SER A 6 -17.93 -7.53 26.35
N VAL A 7 -18.81 -6.55 26.24
CA VAL A 7 -18.98 -5.81 24.99
C VAL A 7 -17.88 -4.74 24.99
N ALA A 8 -16.98 -4.80 24.01
CA ALA A 8 -16.11 -3.69 23.66
C ALA A 8 -16.23 -3.45 22.14
N PRO A 9 -16.66 -2.27 21.70
CA PRO A 9 -17.14 -2.05 20.33
C PRO A 9 -16.20 -1.13 19.52
N HIS A 10 -16.55 -0.90 18.24
CA HIS A 10 -16.13 0.19 17.33
C HIS A 10 -14.70 0.22 16.72
N SER A 11 -14.65 0.05 15.40
CA SER A 11 -14.44 1.20 14.49
C SER A 11 -15.41 1.03 13.32
N GLN A 12 -16.59 1.65 13.40
CA GLN A 12 -16.88 3.02 12.96
C GLN A 12 -17.02 3.11 11.42
N VAL A 13 -18.30 3.04 11.05
CA VAL A 13 -18.96 3.59 9.87
C VAL A 13 -18.29 4.85 9.33
N VAL A 14 -18.02 4.91 8.02
CA VAL A 14 -18.19 6.11 7.17
C VAL A 14 -18.24 5.75 5.67
N PRO A 15 -19.43 5.70 5.03
CA PRO A 15 -19.61 6.10 3.64
C PRO A 15 -20.19 7.53 3.57
N PRO A 16 -19.35 8.57 3.50
CA PRO A 16 -19.69 9.81 2.78
C PRO A 16 -18.44 10.43 2.09
N GLN A 17 -18.42 11.13 0.96
CA GLN A 17 -19.35 11.67 -0.04
C GLN A 17 -18.44 12.22 -1.18
N PRO A 18 -18.89 12.29 -2.45
CA PRO A 18 -18.25 13.09 -3.50
C PRO A 18 -18.54 14.58 -3.23
N PRO A 19 -17.63 15.58 -3.44
CA PRO A 19 -17.00 15.84 -4.74
C PRO A 19 -15.63 16.59 -4.70
N LYS A 20 -14.64 16.09 -5.46
CA LYS A 20 -13.58 16.87 -6.16
C LYS A 20 -12.71 15.88 -6.94
N GLY A 21 -13.22 15.45 -8.11
CA GLY A 21 -12.62 14.50 -9.06
C GLY A 21 -11.85 13.32 -8.44
N PRO A 22 -12.49 12.39 -7.69
CA PRO A 22 -11.76 11.56 -6.75
C PRO A 22 -11.32 10.21 -7.34
N LEU A 23 -10.13 9.75 -6.94
CA LEU A 23 -9.76 8.33 -6.96
C LEU A 23 -10.87 7.54 -6.23
N PRO A 24 -11.33 6.39 -6.73
CA PRO A 24 -12.27 5.52 -6.01
C PRO A 24 -11.81 5.30 -4.56
N ALA A 25 -12.74 5.25 -3.60
CA ALA A 25 -12.41 5.02 -2.19
C ALA A 25 -11.59 3.74 -1.97
N GLU A 26 -11.77 2.76 -2.86
CA GLU A 26 -10.94 1.58 -2.99
C GLU A 26 -9.45 1.98 -3.06
N HIS A 27 -9.11 2.87 -3.98
CA HIS A 27 -7.73 3.29 -4.24
C HIS A 27 -7.10 4.20 -3.18
N GLN A 28 -7.91 4.91 -2.40
CA GLN A 28 -7.40 5.79 -1.33
C GLN A 28 -6.63 5.01 -0.26
N VAL A 29 -7.04 3.77 0.05
CA VAL A 29 -6.34 2.97 1.06
C VAL A 29 -4.91 2.65 0.63
N ILE A 30 -4.69 2.44 -0.67
CA ILE A 30 -3.37 2.15 -1.23
C ILE A 30 -2.47 3.37 -1.05
N GLN A 31 -2.99 4.55 -1.38
CA GLN A 31 -2.27 5.81 -1.22
C GLN A 31 -1.92 6.09 0.24
N ASP A 32 -2.90 6.00 1.14
CA ASP A 32 -2.70 6.25 2.56
C ASP A 32 -1.65 5.31 3.15
N VAL A 33 -1.79 4.00 2.90
CA VAL A 33 -0.91 2.99 3.47
C VAL A 33 0.52 3.15 2.96
N PHE A 34 0.72 3.34 1.66
CA PHE A 34 2.06 3.55 1.12
C PHE A 34 2.70 4.83 1.63
N ASN A 35 1.94 5.92 1.74
CA ASN A 35 2.47 7.18 2.24
C ASN A 35 2.86 7.05 3.73
N ARG A 36 2.01 6.42 4.55
CA ARG A 36 2.34 6.07 5.95
C ARG A 36 3.58 5.20 6.05
N LEU A 37 3.66 4.14 5.26
CA LEU A 37 4.81 3.24 5.24
C LEU A 37 6.10 3.99 4.95
N ARG A 38 6.02 4.90 3.98
CA ARG A 38 7.16 5.69 3.55
C ARG A 38 7.57 6.71 4.61
N GLU A 39 6.63 7.46 5.18
CA GLU A 39 6.92 8.38 6.29
C GLU A 39 7.56 7.64 7.47
N LYS A 40 6.98 6.50 7.85
CA LYS A 40 7.55 5.66 8.90
C LYS A 40 8.93 5.13 8.51
N GLY A 41 9.15 4.78 7.25
CA GLY A 41 10.44 4.39 6.70
C GLY A 41 11.49 5.47 6.84
N ILE A 42 11.16 6.70 6.48
CA ILE A 42 12.05 7.85 6.54
C ILE A 42 12.39 8.20 7.99
N VAL A 43 11.44 8.06 8.91
CA VAL A 43 11.63 8.31 10.35
C VAL A 43 12.40 7.19 11.03
N ALA A 44 12.15 5.93 10.67
CA ALA A 44 12.81 4.77 11.26
C ALA A 44 14.26 4.61 10.78
N THR A 45 14.59 5.08 9.58
CA THR A 45 15.92 4.94 9.01
C THR A 45 16.79 6.18 9.28
N ASN A 46 17.97 5.99 9.87
CA ASN A 46 18.98 7.04 10.01
C ASN A 46 19.96 7.07 8.82
N ASN A 47 19.75 6.22 7.82
CA ASN A 47 20.62 6.10 6.65
C ASN A 47 20.17 7.07 5.55
N PRO A 48 21.01 8.03 5.12
CA PRO A 48 20.64 9.00 4.09
C PRO A 48 20.34 8.34 2.74
N ALA A 49 21.06 7.25 2.40
CA ALA A 49 20.79 6.48 1.19
C ALA A 49 19.39 5.84 1.18
N VAL A 50 18.91 5.37 2.33
CA VAL A 50 17.57 4.77 2.45
C VAL A 50 16.50 5.86 2.43
N LYS A 51 16.73 7.01 3.06
CA LYS A 51 15.82 8.17 2.97
C LYS A 51 15.65 8.62 1.51
N GLN A 52 16.74 8.76 0.75
CA GLN A 52 16.68 9.07 -0.69
C GLN A 52 15.91 8.01 -1.48
N ARG A 53 16.10 6.72 -1.17
CA ARG A 53 15.34 5.63 -1.80
C ARG A 53 13.84 5.77 -1.55
N LEU A 54 13.41 6.03 -0.31
CA LEU A 54 12.01 6.26 0.04
C LEU A 54 11.42 7.50 -0.64
N GLU A 55 12.23 8.55 -0.84
CA GLU A 55 11.83 9.74 -1.59
C GLU A 55 11.62 9.46 -3.08
N ASP A 56 12.54 8.76 -3.75
CA ASP A 56 12.40 8.32 -5.15
C ASP A 56 11.15 7.46 -5.34
N LEU A 57 10.90 6.55 -4.39
CA LEU A 57 9.71 5.72 -4.38
C LEU A 57 8.43 6.56 -4.26
N SER A 58 8.49 7.72 -3.62
CA SER A 58 7.32 8.60 -3.48
C SER A 58 6.96 9.31 -4.77
N MET A 59 7.97 9.75 -5.53
CA MET A 59 7.72 10.26 -6.88
C MET A 59 7.14 9.16 -7.78
N LYS A 60 7.62 7.91 -7.66
CA LYS A 60 6.99 6.78 -8.36
C LYS A 60 5.57 6.47 -7.91
N LEU A 61 5.29 6.58 -6.62
CA LEU A 61 3.94 6.38 -6.09
C LEU A 61 2.97 7.43 -6.64
N GLU A 62 3.38 8.70 -6.80
CA GLU A 62 2.56 9.70 -7.49
C GLU A 62 2.20 9.29 -8.91
N ILE A 63 3.17 8.76 -9.68
CA ILE A 63 2.91 8.24 -11.04
C ILE A 63 1.92 7.07 -10.98
N LEU A 64 2.05 6.18 -10.00
CA LEU A 64 1.09 5.09 -9.79
C LEU A 64 -0.31 5.64 -9.51
N TYR A 65 -0.46 6.62 -8.61
CA TYR A 65 -1.76 7.23 -8.31
C TYR A 65 -2.36 7.95 -9.52
N ASP A 66 -1.54 8.62 -10.32
CA ASP A 66 -2.00 9.24 -11.57
C ASP A 66 -2.52 8.19 -12.55
N LYS A 67 -1.77 7.09 -12.77
CA LYS A 67 -2.21 5.97 -13.62
C LYS A 67 -3.49 5.30 -13.13
N LEU A 68 -3.61 5.17 -11.81
CA LEU A 68 -4.77 4.62 -11.13
C LEU A 68 -6.00 5.54 -11.29
N ARG A 69 -5.78 6.87 -11.34
CA ARG A 69 -6.82 7.87 -11.68
C ARG A 69 -7.21 7.83 -13.15
N GLU A 70 -6.23 7.67 -14.03
CA GLU A 70 -6.45 7.60 -15.48
C GLU A 70 -7.17 6.30 -15.90
N GLY A 71 -7.34 5.35 -14.98
CA GLY A 71 -7.91 4.03 -15.29
C GLY A 71 -6.99 3.20 -16.19
N LYS A 72 -5.69 3.53 -16.23
CA LYS A 72 -4.67 2.82 -17.02
C LYS A 72 -4.07 1.61 -16.28
N ILE A 73 -4.71 1.20 -15.19
CA ILE A 73 -4.31 0.05 -14.40
C ILE A 73 -5.45 -0.97 -14.47
N GLY A 74 -5.18 -2.15 -15.01
CA GLY A 74 -6.16 -3.22 -15.09
C GLY A 74 -6.69 -3.69 -13.73
N ALA A 75 -7.95 -4.11 -13.67
CA ALA A 75 -8.62 -4.54 -12.43
C ALA A 75 -7.87 -5.67 -11.68
N ASN A 76 -7.24 -6.60 -12.40
CA ASN A 76 -6.38 -7.64 -11.81
C ASN A 76 -5.21 -7.06 -11.02
N THR A 77 -4.56 -6.03 -11.58
CA THR A 77 -3.48 -5.32 -10.90
C THR A 77 -3.98 -4.62 -9.65
N ILE A 78 -5.11 -3.93 -9.75
CA ILE A 78 -5.68 -3.17 -8.63
C ILE A 78 -6.05 -4.09 -7.49
N GLY A 79 -6.71 -5.22 -7.77
CA GLY A 79 -7.01 -6.25 -6.78
C GLY A 79 -5.74 -6.78 -6.10
N GLY A 80 -4.69 -7.04 -6.87
CA GLY A 80 -3.38 -7.42 -6.33
C GLY A 80 -2.77 -6.35 -5.42
N LEU A 81 -2.85 -5.08 -5.82
CA LEU A 81 -2.35 -3.95 -5.04
C LEU A 81 -3.10 -3.78 -3.72
N HIS A 82 -4.41 -3.99 -3.74
CA HIS A 82 -5.26 -4.02 -2.53
C HIS A 82 -4.84 -5.11 -1.57
N GLU A 83 -4.66 -6.33 -2.07
CA GLU A 83 -4.23 -7.46 -1.26
C GLU A 83 -2.84 -7.22 -0.66
N ILE A 84 -1.91 -6.65 -1.44
CA ILE A 84 -0.57 -6.25 -0.96
C ILE A 84 -0.70 -5.27 0.20
N VAL A 85 -1.53 -4.23 0.03
CA VAL A 85 -1.75 -3.19 1.05
C VAL A 85 -2.40 -3.77 2.31
N SER A 86 -3.36 -4.68 2.16
CA SER A 86 -3.97 -5.40 3.27
C SER A 86 -2.93 -6.22 4.06
N ALA A 87 -2.08 -6.96 3.36
CA ALA A 87 -1.00 -7.73 3.96
C ALA A 87 0.01 -6.82 4.68
N VAL A 88 0.38 -5.69 4.08
CA VAL A 88 1.26 -4.69 4.71
C VAL A 88 0.64 -4.12 5.99
N LYS A 89 -0.66 -3.82 5.99
CA LYS A 89 -1.37 -3.34 7.19
C LYS A 89 -1.35 -4.38 8.32
N ALA A 90 -1.39 -5.66 7.98
CA ALA A 90 -1.24 -6.76 8.95
C ALA A 90 0.21 -6.96 9.43
N GLY A 91 1.20 -6.29 8.80
CA GLY A 91 2.63 -6.50 9.06
C GLY A 91 3.23 -7.67 8.25
N ASP A 92 2.46 -8.28 7.35
CA ASP A 92 2.84 -9.44 6.53
C ASP A 92 3.51 -9.03 5.20
N TYR A 93 4.72 -8.49 5.27
CA TYR A 93 5.51 -8.14 4.09
C TYR A 93 5.81 -9.35 3.18
N HIS A 94 5.95 -10.55 3.77
CA HIS A 94 6.19 -11.77 3.01
C HIS A 94 4.98 -12.14 2.14
N ARG A 95 3.76 -11.99 2.69
CA ARG A 95 2.53 -12.20 1.92
C ARG A 95 2.35 -11.12 0.86
N ALA A 96 2.67 -9.86 1.18
CA ALA A 96 2.67 -8.77 0.22
C ALA A 96 3.60 -9.06 -0.99
N LEU A 97 4.81 -9.61 -0.76
CA LEU A 97 5.72 -10.00 -1.84
C LEU A 97 5.19 -11.17 -2.70
N GLN A 98 4.54 -12.16 -2.08
CA GLN A 98 3.90 -13.25 -2.82
C GLN A 98 2.72 -12.75 -3.67
N LEU A 99 1.86 -11.91 -3.11
CA LEU A 99 0.75 -11.30 -3.83
C LEU A 99 1.25 -10.44 -4.99
N HIS A 100 2.32 -9.67 -4.79
CA HIS A 100 3.03 -8.96 -5.85
C HIS A 100 3.46 -9.91 -6.99
N ALA A 101 4.11 -11.03 -6.67
CA ALA A 101 4.55 -11.99 -7.69
C ALA A 101 3.37 -12.62 -8.44
N ALA A 102 2.30 -13.00 -7.73
CA ALA A 102 1.06 -13.51 -8.33
C ALA A 102 0.41 -12.46 -9.25
N THR A 103 0.40 -11.19 -8.84
CA THR A 103 -0.15 -10.07 -9.60
C THR A 103 0.63 -9.84 -10.90
N ILE A 104 1.96 -9.96 -10.88
CA ILE A 104 2.78 -9.91 -12.11
C ILE A 104 2.45 -11.09 -13.03
N GLY A 105 2.22 -12.29 -12.49
CA GLY A 105 1.88 -13.47 -13.26
C GLY A 105 0.50 -13.41 -13.93
N SER A 106 -0.46 -12.69 -13.33
CA SER A 106 -1.85 -12.60 -13.82
C SER A 106 -2.18 -11.27 -14.51
N GLY A 107 -1.30 -10.27 -14.43
CA GLY A 107 -1.53 -8.94 -14.99
C GLY A 107 -0.71 -8.64 -16.25
N ALA A 108 -0.98 -7.48 -16.85
CA ALA A 108 -0.30 -7.04 -18.07
C ALA A 108 1.09 -6.47 -17.76
N PHE A 109 2.14 -7.15 -18.25
CA PHE A 109 3.55 -6.78 -18.01
C PHE A 109 3.88 -5.33 -18.39
N SER A 110 3.22 -4.79 -19.43
CA SER A 110 3.42 -3.41 -19.92
C SER A 110 3.09 -2.36 -18.85
N GLU A 111 2.01 -2.58 -18.09
CA GLU A 111 1.61 -1.70 -16.98
C GLU A 111 2.49 -1.99 -15.75
N MET A 112 2.68 -3.27 -15.42
CA MET A 112 3.45 -3.72 -14.25
C MET A 112 4.89 -3.21 -14.26
N SER A 113 5.56 -3.21 -15.41
CA SER A 113 6.96 -2.80 -15.54
C SER A 113 7.21 -1.37 -15.01
N GLN A 114 6.20 -0.50 -15.06
CA GLN A 114 6.32 0.90 -14.65
C GLN A 114 6.18 1.12 -13.14
N PHE A 115 5.40 0.29 -12.41
CA PHE A 115 5.10 0.52 -11.00
C PHE A 115 5.31 -0.69 -10.06
N MET A 116 5.42 -1.91 -10.57
CA MET A 116 5.76 -3.07 -9.73
C MET A 116 7.16 -3.00 -9.13
N PRO A 117 8.24 -2.69 -9.89
CA PRO A 117 9.56 -2.52 -9.31
C PRO A 117 9.62 -1.52 -8.13
N PRO A 118 9.06 -0.30 -8.21
CA PRO A 118 9.05 0.62 -7.07
C PRO A 118 8.18 0.12 -5.93
N VAL A 119 7.01 -0.49 -6.17
CA VAL A 119 6.19 -1.07 -5.09
C VAL A 119 6.94 -2.19 -4.35
N LYS A 120 7.57 -3.12 -5.07
CA LYS A 120 8.41 -4.16 -4.47
C LYS A 120 9.55 -3.57 -3.66
N MET A 121 10.21 -2.57 -4.23
CA MET A 121 11.36 -1.94 -3.62
C MET A 121 10.96 -1.17 -2.35
N LEU A 122 9.78 -0.56 -2.32
CA LEU A 122 9.20 0.02 -1.11
C LEU A 122 8.97 -1.04 -0.03
N LEU A 123 8.31 -2.14 -0.39
CA LEU A 123 8.08 -3.27 0.52
C LEU A 123 9.39 -3.77 1.12
N THR A 124 10.38 -4.09 0.28
CA THR A 124 11.70 -4.56 0.71
C THR A 124 12.45 -3.52 1.54
N THR A 125 12.32 -2.24 1.22
CA THR A 125 12.99 -1.16 1.98
C THR A 125 12.37 -1.00 3.36
N CYS A 126 11.05 -0.96 3.46
CA CYS A 126 10.33 -0.94 4.73
C CYS A 126 10.66 -2.18 5.57
N MET A 127 10.69 -3.37 4.95
CA MET A 127 11.03 -4.61 5.62
C MET A 127 12.47 -4.61 6.15
N GLN A 128 13.45 -4.09 5.38
CA GLN A 128 14.84 -3.94 5.83
C GLN A 128 14.99 -2.93 6.97
N CYS A 129 14.19 -1.87 6.97
CA CYS A 129 14.17 -0.91 8.08
C CYS A 129 13.33 -1.36 9.27
N GLN A 130 12.76 -2.58 9.24
CA GLN A 130 11.79 -3.07 10.24
C GLN A 130 10.66 -2.06 10.52
N VAL A 131 10.21 -1.40 9.47
CA VAL A 131 9.09 -0.47 9.52
C VAL A 131 7.84 -1.28 9.38
N PHE A 132 7.07 -1.39 10.44
CA PHE A 132 5.76 -2.03 10.45
C PHE A 132 4.66 -0.97 10.41
N TYR A 133 3.51 -1.32 9.82
CA TYR A 133 2.33 -0.44 9.84
C TYR A 133 1.67 -0.37 11.23
N ASN A 134 1.87 -1.40 12.07
CA ASN A 134 1.29 -1.54 13.41
C ASN A 134 1.99 -0.71 14.48
#